data_AF-A0A7C0WE18-F1
#
_entry.id   AF-A0A7C0WE18-F1
#
_cell.length_a   1.000
_cell.length_b   1.000
_cell.length_c   1.000
_cell.angle_alpha   90.00
_cell.angle_beta   90.00
_cell.angle_gamma   90.00
#
_symmetry.space_group_name_H-M   'P 1'
#
loop_
_entity.id
_entity.type
_entity.pdbx_description
1 polymer ?
#
loop_
_entity_poly.entity_id
_entity_poly.type
_entity_poly.pdbx_seq_one_letter_code
_entity_poly.pdbx_strand_id
1 'polypeptide(L)' 'MDKLTLFTGARFDYWEAFDGLSGAVGNEKEFDSRDDSAISPKMSVVWKPVVDTVIKGSAGRALPCPNPL' A
#
# COMPACT_ATOMS: atom_id res chain seq x y z
N MET A 1 -26.26 10.55 -20.41
CA MET A 1 -25.02 10.87 -19.66
C MET A 1 -25.07 10.14 -18.35
N ASP A 2 -24.13 9.22 -18.14
CA ASP A 2 -24.00 8.46 -16.90
C ASP A 2 -23.75 9.42 -15.74
N LYS A 3 -24.71 9.48 -14.82
CA LYS A 3 -24.64 10.36 -13.65
C LYS A 3 -23.72 9.80 -12.57
N LEU A 4 -23.29 8.55 -12.69
CA LEU A 4 -22.55 7.82 -11.67
C LEU A 4 -21.37 7.07 -12.30
N THR A 5 -20.19 7.21 -11.72
CA THR A 5 -18.99 6.48 -12.10
C THR A 5 -18.38 5.82 -10.87
N LEU A 6 -18.06 4.52 -11.00
CA LEU A 6 -17.36 3.74 -9.99
C LEU A 6 -15.93 3.46 -10.48
N PHE A 7 -14.95 3.81 -9.65
CA PHE A 7 -13.56 3.47 -9.83
C PHE A 7 -13.16 2.45 -8.77
N THR A 8 -12.48 1.39 -9.18
CA THR A 8 -11.94 0.37 -8.29
C THR A 8 -10.50 0.06 -8.67
N GLY A 9 -9.69 -0.30 -7.68
CA GLY A 9 -8.30 -0.67 -7.89
C GLY A 9 -7.73 -1.36 -6.66
N ALA A 10 -6.64 -2.08 -6.86
CA ALA A 10 -5.87 -2.68 -5.78
C ALA A 10 -4.39 -2.47 -6.08
N ARG A 11 -3.60 -2.35 -5.00
CA ARG A 11 -2.14 -2.35 -5.07
C ARG A 11 -1.63 -3.56 -4.28
N PHE A 12 -0.73 -4.31 -4.89
CA PHE A 12 0.03 -5.37 -4.23
C PHE A 12 1.41 -4.82 -3.89
N ASP A 13 1.79 -4.97 -2.64
CA ASP A 13 3.07 -4.52 -2.08
C ASP A 13 3.83 -5.77 -1.60
N TYR A 14 5.05 -5.94 -2.06
CA TYR A 14 5.97 -6.99 -1.62
C TYR A 14 7.28 -6.34 -1.19
N TRP A 15 7.76 -6.73 -0.01
CA TRP A 15 8.98 -6.21 0.58
C TRP A 15 9.84 -7.38 1.04
N GLU A 16 11.14 -7.25 0.78
CA GLU A 16 12.14 -8.21 1.19
C GLU A 16 13.36 -7.42 1.68
N ALA A 17 13.81 -7.74 2.89
CA ALA A 17 15.03 -7.20 3.47
C ALA A 17 16.04 -8.34 3.59
N PHE A 18 17.13 -8.21 2.85
CA PHE A 18 18.26 -9.13 2.92
C PHE A 18 19.12 -8.83 4.13
N ASP A 19 19.53 -9.91 4.77
CA ASP A 19 20.46 -9.99 5.86
C ASP A 19 21.84 -9.47 5.48
N GLY A 20 22.42 -8.71 6.40
CA GLY A 20 23.77 -8.18 6.29
C GLY A 20 24.49 -8.42 7.60
N LEU A 21 25.75 -8.86 7.52
CA LEU A 21 26.61 -8.97 8.69
C LEU A 21 26.93 -7.58 9.22
N SER A 22 26.63 -7.31 10.49
CA SER A 22 27.01 -6.05 11.14
C SER A 22 27.71 -6.34 12.46
N GLY A 23 28.92 -5.83 12.61
CA GLY A 23 29.77 -6.07 13.77
C GLY A 23 31.25 -5.97 13.43
N ALA A 24 32.10 -6.22 14.43
CA ALA A 24 33.54 -6.32 14.20
C ALA A 24 33.86 -7.64 13.48
N VAL A 25 34.91 -7.64 12.65
CA VAL A 25 35.37 -8.84 11.94
C VAL A 25 35.64 -9.98 12.94
N GLY A 26 34.88 -11.07 12.87
CA GLY A 26 34.92 -12.21 13.79
C GLY A 26 33.97 -12.16 15.00
N ASN A 27 33.10 -11.13 15.08
CA ASN A 27 31.98 -11.00 16.04
C ASN A 27 30.77 -10.33 15.37
N GLU A 28 30.50 -10.71 14.13
CA GLU A 28 29.37 -10.20 13.36
C GLU A 28 28.05 -10.72 13.93
N LYS A 29 27.06 -9.84 14.06
CA LYS A 29 25.67 -10.25 14.29
C LYS A 29 25.05 -10.60 12.95
N GLU A 30 24.54 -11.82 12.86
CA GLU A 30 23.70 -12.29 11.77
C GLU A 30 22.27 -11.78 12.03
N PHE A 31 21.71 -11.09 11.05
CA PHE A 31 20.31 -10.68 11.07
C PHE A 31 19.56 -11.64 10.17
N ASP A 32 18.35 -12.06 10.52
CA ASP A 32 17.57 -12.97 9.69
C ASP A 32 16.91 -12.19 8.54
N SER A 33 16.78 -12.83 7.36
CA SER A 33 16.05 -12.23 6.23
C SER A 33 14.58 -12.02 6.59
N ARG A 34 13.99 -10.88 6.23
CA ARG A 34 12.58 -10.56 6.53
C ARG A 34 11.83 -10.23 5.25
N ASP A 35 10.83 -11.03 4.91
CA ASP A 35 9.85 -10.74 3.85
C ASP A 35 8.47 -10.41 4.44
N ASP A 36 7.73 -9.53 3.76
CA ASP A 36 6.32 -9.28 4.05
C ASP A 36 5.57 -8.87 2.77
N SER A 37 4.26 -9.12 2.75
CA SER A 37 3.40 -8.76 1.64
C SER A 37 2.08 -8.15 2.11
N ALA A 38 1.58 -7.20 1.33
CA ALA A 38 0.36 -6.47 1.66
C ALA A 38 -0.50 -6.20 0.43
N ILE A 39 -1.83 -6.24 0.61
CA ILE A 39 -2.81 -5.86 -0.40
C ILE A 39 -3.57 -4.62 0.06
N SER A 40 -3.53 -3.59 -0.76
CA SER A 40 -4.05 -2.25 -0.50
C SER A 40 -5.21 -1.92 -1.46
N PRO A 41 -6.45 -2.37 -1.20
CA PRO A 41 -7.61 -2.08 -2.04
C PRO A 41 -8.03 -0.61 -1.93
N LYS A 42 -8.55 -0.06 -3.03
CA LYS A 42 -9.01 1.33 -3.18
C LYS A 42 -10.29 1.37 -4.04
N MET A 43 -11.27 2.15 -3.61
CA MET A 43 -12.48 2.40 -4.38
C MET A 43 -12.88 3.87 -4.31
N SER A 44 -13.50 4.38 -5.37
CA SER A 44 -14.06 5.73 -5.41
C SER A 44 -15.34 5.77 -6.23
N VAL A 45 -16.30 6.57 -5.76
CA VAL A 45 -17.57 6.83 -6.43
C VAL A 45 -17.64 8.32 -6.75
N VAL A 46 -18.00 8.62 -8.00
CA VAL A 46 -18.22 9.98 -8.49
C VAL A 46 -19.65 10.10 -8.98
N TRP A 47 -20.42 11.01 -8.40
CA TRP A 47 -21.81 11.26 -8.74
C TRP A 47 -22.02 12.70 -9.18
N LYS A 48 -22.69 12.89 -10.32
CA LYS A 48 -23.07 14.19 -10.89
C LYS A 48 -24.59 14.34 -10.90
N PRO A 49 -25.22 14.76 -9.78
CA PRO A 49 -26.67 14.92 -9.69
C PRO A 49 -27.21 16.00 -10.63
N VAL A 50 -26.47 17.11 -10.77
CA VAL A 50 -26.76 18.26 -11.64
C VAL A 50 -25.49 18.65 -12.40
N VAL A 51 -25.61 19.52 -13.41
CA VAL A 51 -24.51 19.84 -14.35
C VAL A 51 -23.28 20.38 -13.63
N ASP A 52 -23.49 21.22 -12.61
CA ASP A 52 -22.41 21.99 -11.95
C ASP A 52 -21.99 21.43 -10.58
N THR A 53 -22.57 20.30 -10.15
CA THR A 53 -22.25 19.69 -8.85
C THR A 53 -21.72 18.29 -9.03
N VAL A 54 -20.57 18.01 -8.38
CA VAL A 54 -19.95 16.69 -8.34
C VAL A 54 -19.73 16.29 -6.89
N ILE A 55 -20.27 15.14 -6.51
CA ILE A 55 -20.04 14.50 -5.21
C ILE A 55 -19.06 13.35 -5.42
N LYS A 56 -17.98 13.34 -4.64
CA LYS A 56 -16.95 12.30 -4.71
C LYS A 56 -16.76 11.68 -3.34
N GLY A 57 -16.79 10.35 -3.29
CA GLY A 57 -16.43 9.56 -2.13
C GLY A 57 -15.30 8.60 -2.49
N SER A 58 -14.37 8.37 -1.56
CA SER A 58 -13.31 7.37 -1.74
C SER A 58 -13.01 6.68 -0.43
N ALA A 59 -12.76 5.38 -0.50
CA ALA A 59 -12.38 4.56 0.64
C ALA A 59 -11.23 3.63 0.23
N GLY A 60 -10.33 3.36 1.16
CA GLY A 60 -9.15 2.58 0.87
C GLY A 60 -8.37 2.21 2.12
N ARG A 61 -7.71 1.07 2.09
CA ARG A 61 -6.77 0.65 3.14
C ARG A 61 -5.35 0.77 2.63
N ALA A 62 -4.48 1.45 3.37
CA ALA A 62 -3.04 1.45 3.16
C ALA A 62 -2.41 0.62 4.27
N LEU A 63 -1.55 -0.33 3.89
CA LEU A 63 -0.79 -1.13 4.82
C LEU A 63 0.66 -0.64 4.78
N PRO A 64 1.21 -0.14 5.90
CA PRO A 64 2.60 0.32 5.94
C PRO A 64 3.56 -0.85 5.82
N CYS A 65 4.70 -0.62 5.19
CA CYS A 65 5.77 -1.61 5.08
C CYS A 65 6.35 -1.95 6.47
N PRO A 66 6.90 -3.16 6.67
CA PRO A 66 7.60 -3.50 7.90
C PRO A 66 8.74 -2.51 8.18
N ASN A 67 8.90 -2.12 9.44
CA ASN A 67 10.09 -1.38 9.87
C ASN A 67 11.25 -2.37 10.06
N PRO A 68 12.40 -2.19 9.39
CA PRO A 68 13.54 -3.10 9.51
C PRO A 68 14.41 -2.87 10.77
N LEU A 69 14.01 -1.98 11.69
CA LEU A 69 14.78 -1.64 12.90
C LEU A 69 14.55 -2.61 14.07
#